data_AF-A0A958Y776-F1
#
_entry.id   AF-A0A958Y776-F1
#
_cell.length_a   1.000
_cell.length_b   1.000
_cell.length_c   1.000
_cell.angle_alpha   90.00
_cell.angle_beta   90.00
_cell.angle_gamma   90.00
#
_symmetry.space_group_name_H-M   'P 1'
#
loop_
_entity.id
_entity.type
_entity.pdbx_description
1 polymer ?
#
loop_
_entity_poly.entity_id
_entity_poly.type
_entity_poly.pdbx_seq_one_letter_code
_entity_poly.pdbx_strand_id
1 'polypeptide(L)'
;GRKVDSIELFPASEGFFAFQDKQTEKGMLLQLNSGIFYEFIKVDEFFSKAPTRLTLKEVGLGVNYVMIISTNAGLWAYNIGDTVEFTSLKPYRVIVSGRIKHFISAFGEHVIGKEVELAMQEALEQTGVQISEFTVAPQINPTSGLPYHEWFVEFETMPENMATFSKIIDT
;
A
#
# COMPACT_ATOMS: atom_id res chain seq x y z
N GLY A 1 -17.33 -6.82 -21.12
CA GLY A 1 -16.95 -5.49 -21.66
C GLY A 1 -15.69 -5.60 -22.49
N ARG A 2 -15.39 -4.61 -23.35
CA ARG A 2 -14.16 -4.58 -24.16
C ARG A 2 -12.95 -4.15 -23.32
N LYS A 3 -11.74 -4.61 -23.69
CA LYS A 3 -10.49 -4.14 -23.09
C LYS A 3 -10.21 -2.71 -23.55
N VAL A 4 -9.90 -1.83 -22.61
CA VAL A 4 -9.56 -0.41 -22.88
C VAL A 4 -8.06 -0.27 -22.75
N ASP A 5 -7.44 0.42 -23.70
CA ASP A 5 -6.02 0.73 -23.62
C ASP A 5 -5.78 1.74 -22.48
N SER A 6 -4.88 1.40 -21.56
CA SER A 6 -4.51 2.21 -20.41
C SER A 6 -3.00 2.36 -20.32
N ILE A 7 -2.53 3.42 -19.66
CA ILE A 7 -1.12 3.61 -19.33
C ILE A 7 -1.04 3.87 -17.83
N GLU A 8 -0.25 3.07 -17.13
CA GLU A 8 0.02 3.28 -15.71
C GLU A 8 1.11 4.33 -15.49
N LEU A 9 0.86 5.26 -14.57
CA LEU A 9 1.79 6.31 -14.16
C LEU A 9 1.94 6.27 -12.65
N PHE A 10 3.13 6.62 -12.15
CA PHE A 10 3.38 6.79 -10.72
C PHE A 10 3.89 8.21 -10.40
N PRO A 11 2.98 9.21 -10.37
CA PRO A 11 3.25 10.55 -9.87
C PRO A 11 2.91 10.71 -8.38
N ALA A 12 3.51 11.70 -7.74
CA ALA A 12 3.09 12.28 -6.47
C ALA A 12 3.37 13.79 -6.44
N SER A 13 2.92 14.49 -5.39
CA SER A 13 3.20 15.92 -5.19
C SER A 13 4.71 16.21 -5.14
N GLU A 14 5.51 15.22 -4.74
CA GLU A 14 6.95 15.28 -4.57
C GLU A 14 7.75 14.99 -5.84
N GLY A 15 7.12 14.40 -6.87
CA GLY A 15 7.81 14.06 -8.12
C GLY A 15 7.09 13.04 -8.99
N PHE A 16 7.73 12.73 -10.13
CA PHE A 16 7.25 11.73 -11.08
C PHE A 16 8.24 10.57 -11.14
N PHE A 17 7.85 9.40 -10.63
CA PHE A 17 8.81 8.35 -10.30
C PHE A 17 8.89 7.26 -11.37
N ALA A 18 7.76 6.80 -11.91
CA ALA A 18 7.75 5.72 -12.88
C ALA A 18 6.58 5.85 -13.86
N PHE A 19 6.71 5.22 -15.03
CA PHE A 19 5.62 5.10 -16.01
C PHE A 19 5.70 3.79 -16.77
N GLN A 20 4.57 3.32 -17.29
CA GLN A 20 4.50 2.15 -18.14
C GLN A 20 5.01 2.47 -19.55
N ASP A 21 6.23 2.07 -19.85
CA ASP A 21 6.86 2.21 -21.18
C ASP A 21 6.48 1.06 -22.14
N LYS A 22 6.00 -0.06 -21.60
CA LYS A 22 5.64 -1.28 -22.35
C LYS A 22 4.39 -1.93 -21.80
N GLN A 23 3.45 -2.27 -22.68
CA GLN A 23 2.19 -2.94 -22.33
C GLN A 23 2.36 -4.44 -22.00
N THR A 24 3.48 -5.04 -22.40
CA THR A 24 3.75 -6.47 -22.23
C THR A 24 4.60 -6.78 -21.00
N GLU A 25 5.18 -5.77 -20.36
CA GLU A 25 6.05 -5.93 -19.20
C GLU A 25 5.26 -5.63 -17.92
N LYS A 26 5.50 -6.41 -16.87
CA LYS A 26 4.90 -6.16 -15.55
C LYS A 26 5.60 -4.97 -14.88
N GLY A 27 4.82 -3.97 -14.49
CA GLY A 27 5.27 -2.82 -13.74
C GLY A 27 5.85 -1.68 -14.59
N MET A 28 6.05 -0.55 -13.92
CA MET A 28 6.43 0.72 -14.50
C MET A 28 7.95 0.91 -14.49
N LEU A 29 8.51 1.52 -15.53
CA LEU A 29 9.93 1.86 -15.63
C LEU A 29 10.27 3.00 -14.67
N LEU A 30 11.16 2.74 -13.71
CA LEU A 30 11.62 3.74 -12.73
C LEU A 30 12.53 4.78 -13.40
N GLN A 31 12.26 6.06 -13.16
CA GLN A 31 13.01 7.19 -13.71
C GLN A 31 14.27 7.46 -12.90
N LEU A 32 15.43 7.08 -13.44
CA LEU A 32 16.72 7.26 -12.77
C LEU A 32 17.45 8.55 -13.13
N ASN A 33 16.96 9.28 -14.14
CA ASN A 33 17.58 10.50 -14.64
C ASN A 33 16.59 11.67 -14.66
N SER A 34 15.91 11.89 -13.53
CA SER A 34 14.89 12.93 -13.35
C SER A 34 15.24 13.95 -12.26
N GLY A 35 16.50 13.96 -11.78
CA GLY A 35 16.90 14.81 -10.65
C GLY A 35 16.37 14.31 -9.30
N ILE A 36 16.06 13.01 -9.22
CA ILE A 36 15.61 12.31 -8.02
C ILE A 36 16.63 11.21 -7.69
N PHE A 37 17.11 11.22 -6.46
CA PHE A 37 17.89 10.12 -5.88
C PHE A 37 16.97 9.25 -5.02
N TYR A 38 17.08 7.93 -5.17
CA TYR A 38 16.23 6.97 -4.49
C TYR A 38 17.01 6.15 -3.46
N GLU A 39 16.40 6.01 -2.30
CA GLU A 39 16.77 5.05 -1.27
C GLU A 39 15.55 4.21 -0.91
N PHE A 40 15.81 3.02 -0.39
CA PHE A 40 14.80 2.02 -0.09
C PHE A 40 15.02 1.49 1.32
N ILE A 41 13.94 1.37 2.08
CA ILE A 41 13.94 0.65 3.37
C ILE A 41 13.01 -0.52 3.21
N LYS A 42 13.41 -1.73 3.60
CA LYS A 42 12.46 -2.86 3.58
C LYS A 42 11.32 -2.57 4.54
N VAL A 43 10.08 -2.91 4.15
CA VAL A 43 8.90 -2.60 4.95
C VAL A 43 8.97 -3.21 6.36
N ASP A 44 9.52 -4.42 6.49
CA ASP A 44 9.72 -5.12 7.77
C ASP A 44 10.72 -4.42 8.73
N GLU A 45 11.62 -3.62 8.19
CA GLU A 45 12.64 -2.88 8.95
C GLU A 45 12.23 -1.43 9.23
N PHE A 46 11.20 -0.92 8.57
CA PHE A 46 10.87 0.51 8.56
C PHE A 46 10.62 1.12 9.95
N PHE A 47 10.01 0.37 10.87
CA PHE A 47 9.75 0.81 12.25
C PHE A 47 10.90 0.57 13.23
N SER A 48 12.03 0.04 12.76
CA SER A 48 13.22 -0.14 13.60
C SER A 48 13.84 1.21 13.97
N LYS A 49 14.63 1.23 15.05
CA LYS A 49 15.30 2.47 15.52
C LYS A 49 16.31 3.02 14.52
N ALA A 50 16.86 2.18 13.65
CA ALA A 50 17.88 2.54 12.68
C ALA A 50 17.73 1.66 11.43
N PRO A 51 16.74 1.94 10.57
CA PRO A 51 16.50 1.11 9.40
C PRO A 51 17.62 1.24 8.38
N THR A 52 17.99 0.13 7.78
CA THR A 52 18.97 0.06 6.71
C THR A 52 18.45 0.79 5.47
N ARG A 53 19.30 1.70 4.97
CA ARG A 53 19.05 2.48 3.76
C ARG A 53 19.74 1.79 2.59
N LEU A 54 18.95 1.27 1.67
CA LEU A 54 19.41 0.55 0.50
C LEU A 54 19.37 1.47 -0.72
N THR A 55 20.42 1.38 -1.53
CA THR A 55 20.44 1.98 -2.87
C THR A 55 19.81 1.03 -3.89
N LEU A 56 19.58 1.50 -5.11
CA LEU A 56 19.09 0.66 -6.21
C LEU A 56 19.90 -0.63 -6.43
N LYS A 57 21.21 -0.61 -6.14
CA LYS A 57 22.07 -1.80 -6.32
C LYS A 57 21.74 -2.92 -5.35
N GLU A 58 21.11 -2.60 -4.23
CA GLU A 58 20.91 -3.50 -3.09
C GLU A 58 19.46 -4.01 -3.00
N VAL A 59 18.58 -3.55 -3.89
CA VAL A 59 17.18 -4.01 -3.95
C VAL A 59 17.06 -5.40 -4.56
N GLY A 60 16.06 -6.16 -4.11
CA GLY A 60 15.72 -7.49 -4.57
C GLY A 60 14.34 -7.54 -5.22
N LEU A 61 14.11 -8.60 -6.00
CA LEU A 61 12.80 -8.89 -6.58
C LEU A 61 11.84 -9.42 -5.51
N GLY A 62 10.56 -9.07 -5.61
CA GLY A 62 9.52 -9.60 -4.72
C GLY A 62 9.61 -9.12 -3.27
N VAL A 63 10.40 -8.08 -2.99
CA VAL A 63 10.54 -7.46 -1.67
C VAL A 63 9.85 -6.10 -1.69
N ASN A 64 9.03 -5.83 -0.67
CA ASN A 64 8.37 -4.55 -0.48
C ASN A 64 9.31 -3.56 0.20
N TYR A 65 9.46 -2.39 -0.41
CA TYR A 65 10.30 -1.31 0.09
C TYR A 65 9.50 -0.04 0.28
N VAL A 66 9.71 0.66 1.39
CA VAL A 66 9.36 2.07 1.51
C VAL A 66 10.32 2.88 0.66
N MET A 67 9.76 3.69 -0.24
CA MET A 67 10.55 4.56 -1.11
C MET A 67 10.86 5.88 -0.41
N ILE A 68 12.13 6.27 -0.47
CA ILE A 68 12.62 7.49 0.14
C ILE A 68 13.40 8.25 -0.91
N ILE A 69 13.16 9.55 -1.03
CA ILE A 69 13.67 10.34 -2.13
C ILE A 69 14.47 11.55 -1.64
N SER A 70 15.45 11.95 -2.45
CA SER A 70 16.03 13.28 -2.40
C SER A 70 15.89 13.93 -3.77
N THR A 71 15.48 15.19 -3.84
CA THR A 71 15.15 15.87 -5.09
C THR A 71 15.86 17.21 -5.21
N ASN A 72 16.11 17.64 -6.45
CA ASN A 72 16.64 18.98 -6.73
C ASN A 72 15.71 20.12 -6.26
N ALA A 73 14.45 19.83 -5.94
CA ALA A 73 13.49 20.78 -5.39
C ALA A 73 13.63 20.97 -3.86
N GLY A 74 14.62 20.34 -3.23
CA GLY A 74 14.96 20.55 -1.82
C GLY A 74 14.38 19.50 -0.86
N LEU A 75 13.87 18.37 -1.36
CA LEU A 75 13.56 17.23 -0.51
C LEU A 75 14.84 16.45 -0.22
N TRP A 76 15.06 16.09 1.05
CA TRP A 76 16.24 15.36 1.51
C TRP A 76 15.82 14.18 2.36
N ALA A 77 16.15 12.96 1.90
CA ALA A 77 15.75 11.70 2.53
C ALA A 77 14.25 11.68 2.93
N TYR A 78 13.39 12.24 2.07
CA TYR A 78 11.97 12.43 2.32
C TYR A 78 11.19 11.14 2.05
N ASN A 79 10.42 10.71 3.04
CA ASN A 79 9.54 9.55 2.90
C ASN A 79 8.22 9.97 2.22
N ILE A 80 8.02 9.52 0.98
CA ILE A 80 6.78 9.79 0.22
C ILE A 80 5.58 8.99 0.74
N GLY A 81 5.83 8.01 1.61
CA GLY A 81 4.82 7.18 2.24
C GLY A 81 4.32 6.03 1.36
N ASP A 82 4.89 5.83 0.18
CA ASP A 82 4.56 4.74 -0.73
C ASP A 82 5.52 3.55 -0.56
N THR A 83 4.97 2.37 -0.79
CA THR A 83 5.73 1.12 -0.86
C THR A 83 5.77 0.62 -2.30
N VAL A 84 6.91 0.07 -2.71
CA VAL A 84 7.11 -0.49 -4.03
C VAL A 84 7.75 -1.87 -3.97
N GLU A 85 7.42 -2.70 -4.96
CA GLU A 85 8.07 -3.98 -5.21
C GLU A 85 8.75 -3.94 -6.58
N PHE A 86 10.00 -4.44 -6.67
CA PHE A 86 10.70 -4.56 -7.94
C PHE A 86 10.26 -5.80 -8.71
N THR A 87 9.81 -5.61 -9.95
CA THR A 87 9.47 -6.68 -10.90
C THR A 87 10.63 -7.00 -11.85
N SER A 88 11.56 -6.05 -12.02
CA SER A 88 12.81 -6.23 -12.75
C SER A 88 13.88 -5.33 -12.16
N LEU A 89 15.15 -5.78 -12.20
CA LEU A 89 16.31 -5.00 -11.78
C LEU A 89 17.09 -4.42 -12.97
N LYS A 90 16.82 -4.88 -14.20
CA LYS A 90 17.49 -4.43 -15.44
C LYS A 90 16.53 -4.51 -16.64
N PRO A 91 15.92 -3.38 -17.06
CA PRO A 91 15.88 -2.10 -16.35
C PRO A 91 15.08 -2.22 -15.04
N TYR A 92 15.28 -1.29 -14.11
CA TYR A 92 14.50 -1.28 -12.87
C TYR A 92 13.02 -0.99 -13.18
N ARG A 93 12.17 -1.94 -12.80
CA ARG A 93 10.72 -1.84 -12.92
C ARG A 93 10.08 -2.05 -11.57
N VAL A 94 9.06 -1.24 -11.28
CA VAL A 94 8.37 -1.25 -9.99
C VAL A 94 6.87 -1.34 -10.16
N ILE A 95 6.21 -1.95 -9.19
CA ILE A 95 4.78 -1.79 -8.94
C ILE A 95 4.60 -1.10 -7.59
N VAL A 96 3.55 -0.28 -7.46
CA VAL A 96 3.17 0.28 -6.16
C VAL A 96 2.47 -0.82 -5.37
N SER A 97 3.04 -1.21 -4.24
CA SER A 97 2.53 -2.29 -3.38
C SER A 97 1.58 -1.78 -2.28
N GLY A 98 1.42 -0.45 -2.16
CA GLY A 98 0.56 0.20 -1.18
C GLY A 98 1.23 1.41 -0.53
N ARG A 99 0.70 1.87 0.61
CA ARG A 99 1.21 3.02 1.37
C ARG A 99 1.63 2.60 2.78
N ILE A 100 2.78 3.08 3.25
CA ILE A 100 3.34 2.76 4.58
C ILE A 100 2.49 3.28 5.74
N LYS A 101 1.67 4.32 5.53
CA LYS A 101 0.76 4.86 6.56
C LYS A 101 -0.54 4.07 6.73
N HIS A 102 -0.88 3.20 5.77
CA HIS A 102 -2.02 2.29 5.88
C HIS A 102 -1.64 0.99 6.59
N PHE A 103 -0.44 0.93 7.18
CA PHE A 103 -0.12 -0.06 8.19
C PHE A 103 -0.69 0.45 9.50
N ILE A 104 -1.81 -0.11 9.93
CA ILE A 104 -2.34 0.16 11.26
C ILE A 104 -1.49 -0.67 12.21
N SER A 105 -0.46 -0.04 12.79
CA SER A 105 0.29 -0.58 13.92
C SER A 105 -0.48 -0.25 15.20
N ALA A 106 -1.57 -0.97 15.42
CA ALA A 106 -2.29 -0.95 16.70
C ALA A 106 -1.99 -2.24 17.45
N PHE A 107 -1.80 -2.17 18.76
CA PHE A 107 -1.64 -3.35 19.63
C PHE A 107 -0.32 -4.12 19.50
N GLY A 108 0.64 -3.60 18.73
CA GLY A 108 1.86 -4.34 18.41
C GLY A 108 1.65 -5.38 17.30
N GLU A 109 0.47 -5.41 16.70
CA GLU A 109 0.17 -6.14 15.47
C GLU A 109 0.35 -5.22 14.27
N HIS A 110 0.86 -5.79 13.19
CA HIS A 110 1.03 -5.10 11.92
C HIS A 110 -0.12 -5.49 11.00
N VAL A 111 -1.21 -4.71 11.00
CA VAL A 111 -2.29 -4.91 10.02
C VAL A 111 -1.92 -4.19 8.74
N ILE A 112 -1.76 -4.96 7.66
CA ILE A 112 -1.41 -4.44 6.33
C ILE A 112 -2.70 -3.99 5.63
N GLY A 113 -2.73 -2.79 5.04
CA GLY A 113 -3.93 -2.31 4.31
C GLY A 113 -4.45 -3.31 3.25
N LYS A 114 -3.56 -4.10 2.64
CA LYS A 114 -3.93 -5.21 1.75
C LYS A 114 -4.76 -6.30 2.45
N GLU A 115 -4.45 -6.63 3.70
CA GLU A 115 -5.21 -7.62 4.49
C GLU A 115 -6.61 -7.09 4.80
N VAL A 116 -6.71 -5.80 5.14
CA VAL A 116 -8.00 -5.12 5.34
C VAL A 116 -8.85 -5.16 4.06
N GLU A 117 -8.25 -4.84 2.91
CA GLU A 117 -8.92 -4.90 1.61
C GLU A 117 -9.34 -6.33 1.25
N LEU A 118 -8.50 -7.33 1.53
CA LEU A 118 -8.81 -8.74 1.28
C LEU A 118 -9.96 -9.24 2.17
N ALA A 119 -9.94 -8.92 3.47
CA ALA A 119 -11.02 -9.28 4.40
C ALA A 119 -12.36 -8.66 3.98
N MET A 120 -12.33 -7.39 3.56
CA MET A 120 -13.51 -6.72 3.01
C MET A 120 -13.97 -7.42 1.72
N GLN A 121 -13.07 -7.72 0.78
CA GLN A 121 -13.42 -8.39 -0.46
C GLN A 121 -14.08 -9.75 -0.21
N GLU A 122 -13.54 -10.55 0.70
CA GLU A 122 -14.11 -11.85 1.07
C GLU A 122 -15.52 -11.71 1.67
N ALA A 123 -15.74 -10.71 2.53
CA ALA A 123 -17.06 -10.43 3.07
C ALA A 123 -18.08 -10.03 1.99
N LEU A 124 -17.67 -9.20 1.01
CA LEU A 124 -18.53 -8.80 -0.10
C LEU A 124 -18.88 -10.00 -1.00
N GLU A 125 -17.92 -10.87 -1.30
CA GLU A 125 -18.14 -12.08 -2.12
C GLU A 125 -19.08 -13.09 -1.44
N GLN A 126 -18.94 -13.30 -0.13
CA GLN A 126 -19.77 -14.26 0.61
C GLN A 126 -21.18 -13.76 0.91
N THR A 127 -21.37 -12.45 1.06
CA THR A 127 -22.67 -11.87 1.45
C THR A 127 -23.44 -11.24 0.29
N GLY A 128 -22.81 -11.04 -0.87
CA GLY A 128 -23.42 -10.36 -2.02
C GLY A 128 -23.68 -8.87 -1.80
N VAL A 129 -23.11 -8.30 -0.73
CA VAL A 129 -23.21 -6.90 -0.36
C VAL A 129 -22.45 -6.02 -1.32
N GLN A 130 -22.94 -4.80 -1.54
CA GLN A 130 -22.24 -3.75 -2.28
C GLN A 130 -22.00 -2.57 -1.36
N ILE A 131 -20.79 -2.02 -1.43
CA ILE A 131 -20.34 -0.87 -0.63
C ILE A 131 -19.82 0.21 -1.57
N SER A 132 -19.96 1.47 -1.15
CA SER A 132 -19.38 2.63 -1.84
C SER A 132 -18.00 2.97 -1.29
N GLU A 133 -17.82 2.88 0.04
CA GLU A 133 -16.59 3.23 0.73
C GLU A 133 -16.50 2.53 2.10
N PHE A 134 -15.30 2.32 2.60
CA PHE A 134 -15.09 1.88 3.98
C PHE A 134 -13.80 2.46 4.58
N THR A 135 -13.74 2.48 5.91
CA THR A 135 -12.52 2.78 6.65
C THR A 135 -12.44 1.92 7.90
N VAL A 136 -11.21 1.66 8.36
CA VAL A 136 -10.95 0.93 9.60
C VAL A 136 -10.03 1.78 10.48
N ALA A 137 -10.34 1.84 11.76
CA ALA A 137 -9.54 2.57 12.74
C ALA A 137 -9.34 1.73 14.01
N PRO A 138 -8.18 1.80 14.66
CA PRO A 138 -7.97 1.11 15.92
C PRO A 138 -8.57 1.90 17.10
N GLN A 139 -9.31 1.21 17.97
CA GLN A 139 -9.70 1.71 19.28
C GLN A 139 -8.68 1.26 20.33
N ILE A 140 -7.78 2.16 20.71
CA ILE A 140 -6.61 1.81 21.53
C ILE A 140 -6.90 1.76 23.03
N ASN A 141 -7.77 2.66 23.51
CA ASN A 141 -8.10 2.76 24.93
C ASN A 141 -9.62 2.71 25.10
N PRO A 142 -10.25 1.55 24.87
CA PRO A 142 -11.68 1.42 25.08
C PRO A 142 -12.02 1.62 26.56
N THR A 143 -13.20 2.19 26.82
CA THR A 143 -13.73 2.36 28.19
C THR A 143 -13.94 1.03 28.90
N SER A 144 -14.10 -0.07 28.15
CA SER A 144 -14.10 -1.44 28.66
C SER A 144 -13.64 -2.43 27.58
N GLY A 145 -12.93 -3.49 27.98
CA GLY A 145 -12.52 -4.59 27.09
C GLY A 145 -11.08 -4.47 26.60
N LEU A 146 -10.69 -5.41 25.72
CA LEU A 146 -9.41 -5.33 25.02
C LEU A 146 -9.52 -4.34 23.86
N PRO A 147 -8.41 -3.72 23.44
CA PRO A 147 -8.41 -2.90 22.23
C PRO A 147 -8.85 -3.67 20.98
N TYR A 148 -9.47 -2.98 20.02
CA TYR A 148 -10.09 -3.61 18.84
C TYR A 148 -10.05 -2.70 17.61
N HIS A 149 -10.37 -3.26 16.44
CA HIS A 149 -10.55 -2.49 15.20
C HIS A 149 -12.02 -2.12 15.02
N GLU A 150 -12.29 -0.88 14.64
CA GLU A 150 -13.61 -0.37 14.30
C GLU A 150 -13.72 -0.18 12.80
N TRP A 151 -14.69 -0.87 12.20
CA TRP A 151 -15.04 -0.75 10.79
C TRP A 151 -16.17 0.25 10.61
N PHE A 152 -15.99 1.19 9.71
CA PHE A 152 -17.03 2.09 9.25
C PHE A 152 -17.24 1.87 7.76
N VAL A 153 -18.43 1.40 7.39
CA VAL A 153 -18.74 0.91 6.04
C VAL A 153 -19.98 1.64 5.53
N GLU A 154 -19.88 2.23 4.35
CA GLU A 154 -21.01 2.81 3.64
C GLU A 154 -21.58 1.77 2.66
N PHE A 155 -22.79 1.29 2.94
CA PHE A 155 -23.45 0.25 2.15
C PHE A 155 -24.32 0.85 1.06
N GLU A 156 -24.13 0.39 -0.18
CA GLU A 156 -25.10 0.59 -1.25
C GLU A 156 -26.26 -0.40 -1.12
N THR A 157 -25.95 -1.65 -0.75
CA THR A 157 -26.94 -2.68 -0.41
C THR A 157 -26.62 -3.25 0.95
N MET A 158 -27.56 -3.13 1.89
CA MET A 158 -27.37 -3.64 3.25
C MET A 158 -27.25 -5.17 3.26
N PRO A 159 -26.36 -5.75 4.09
CA PRO A 159 -26.35 -7.19 4.32
C PRO A 159 -27.68 -7.66 4.91
N GLU A 160 -28.12 -8.84 4.51
CA GLU A 160 -29.30 -9.49 5.13
C GLU A 160 -29.09 -9.74 6.63
N ASN A 161 -27.84 -9.96 7.05
CA ASN A 161 -27.47 -10.17 8.43
C ASN A 161 -26.13 -9.50 8.77
N MET A 162 -26.21 -8.34 9.43
CA MET A 162 -25.02 -7.58 9.89
C MET A 162 -24.09 -8.41 10.78
N ALA A 163 -24.60 -9.28 11.64
CA ALA A 163 -23.75 -10.08 12.53
C ALA A 163 -22.94 -11.13 11.77
N THR A 164 -23.44 -11.61 10.63
CA THR A 164 -22.70 -12.51 9.74
C THR A 164 -21.61 -11.75 8.99
N PHE A 165 -21.95 -10.58 8.45
CA PHE A 165 -20.99 -9.70 7.77
C PHE A 165 -19.81 -9.32 8.69
N SER A 166 -20.10 -8.87 9.92
CA SER A 166 -19.06 -8.52 10.89
C SER A 166 -18.13 -9.70 11.21
N LYS A 167 -18.68 -10.92 11.34
CA LYS A 167 -17.86 -12.11 11.61
C LYS A 167 -16.94 -12.49 10.47
N ILE A 168 -17.33 -12.24 9.22
CA ILE A 168 -16.49 -12.56 8.07
C ILE A 168 -15.33 -11.56 7.98
N ILE A 169 -15.61 -10.29 8.21
CA ILE A 169 -14.58 -9.23 8.20
C ILE A 169 -13.58 -9.37 9.35
N ASP A 170 -14.00 -9.88 10.50
CA ASP A 170 -13.14 -10.09 11.67
C ASP A 170 -12.25 -11.35 11.58
N THR A 171 -12.22 -12.04 10.44
CA THR A 171 -11.43 -13.28 10.22
C THR A 171 -10.02 -12.99 9.73
#